data_AF-A0A921ZJL0-F1
#
_entry.id   AF-A0A921ZJL0-F1
#
_cell.length_a   1.000
_cell.length_b   1.000
_cell.length_c   1.000
_cell.angle_alpha   90.00
_cell.angle_beta   90.00
_cell.angle_gamma   90.00
#
_symmetry.space_group_name_H-M   'P 1'
#
loop_
_entity.id
_entity.type
_entity.pdbx_description
1 polymer ?
#
loop_
_entity_poly.entity_id
_entity_poly.type
_entity_poly.pdbx_seq_one_letter_code
_entity_poly.pdbx_strand_id
1 'polypeptide(L)'
;MAWGLPKLPGLTFSDPTKTQYHIRSSLRYYQGHRFPDTLIRGPGGTATDVDSNAFALPDDSVNYDPSLTYGRVKQPALPAVVPHWVHYDKRCLNFTAFFKQPVYDNPDESFRVRVVNIVYFLEDDTLTVMEPRVKNSGLWQGRMVKRGKIPKNDLGEYWHWKDLDVGKDICIYGKVFHTVSCDLFTKEWLESQGVELSKEEDLPIDAYAEKERWKATHPPRRTKGHDDPLRRFLEYDGKVLAE
;
A
#
# COMPACT_ATOMS: atom_id res chain seq x y z
N MET A 1 10.92 -15.21 -54.64
CA MET A 1 10.20 -16.51 -54.61
C MET A 1 9.29 -16.57 -55.83
N ALA A 2 9.20 -17.74 -56.48
CA ALA A 2 8.25 -17.93 -57.56
C ALA A 2 6.84 -18.06 -56.96
N TRP A 3 5.95 -17.15 -57.37
CA TRP A 3 4.62 -16.97 -56.80
C TRP A 3 3.70 -18.13 -57.21
N GLY A 4 2.95 -18.71 -56.27
CA GLY A 4 1.90 -19.70 -56.55
C GLY A 4 2.33 -21.18 -56.62
N LEU A 5 3.59 -21.51 -56.32
CA LEU A 5 4.04 -22.91 -56.24
C LEU A 5 3.76 -23.53 -54.86
N PRO A 6 3.29 -24.78 -54.79
CA PRO A 6 3.07 -25.47 -53.53
C PRO A 6 4.40 -25.75 -52.82
N LYS A 7 4.43 -25.62 -51.49
CA LYS A 7 5.62 -25.83 -50.64
C LYS A 7 5.91 -27.32 -50.44
N LEU A 8 6.02 -28.07 -51.53
CA LEU A 8 6.42 -29.47 -51.52
C LEU A 8 7.95 -29.61 -51.64
N PRO A 9 8.56 -30.61 -50.99
CA PRO A 9 9.98 -30.90 -51.18
C PRO A 9 10.27 -31.13 -52.66
N GLY A 10 11.25 -30.40 -53.22
CA GLY A 10 11.60 -30.43 -54.64
C GLY A 10 11.11 -29.23 -55.47
N LEU A 11 10.16 -28.44 -54.96
CA LEU A 11 9.66 -27.21 -55.61
C LEU A 11 10.23 -25.92 -55.00
N THR A 12 11.35 -26.02 -54.30
CA THR A 12 12.05 -24.88 -53.68
C THR A 12 13.27 -24.49 -54.49
N PHE A 13 13.38 -23.22 -54.88
CA PHE A 13 14.55 -22.69 -55.57
C PHE A 13 15.40 -21.85 -54.62
N SER A 14 16.66 -22.24 -54.44
CA SER A 14 17.66 -21.44 -53.72
C SER A 14 18.26 -20.42 -54.69
N ASP A 15 18.27 -19.15 -54.32
CA ASP A 15 18.88 -18.09 -55.12
C ASP A 15 20.42 -18.11 -54.96
N PRO A 16 21.20 -18.45 -56.00
CA PRO A 16 22.66 -18.52 -55.92
C PRO A 16 23.32 -17.13 -55.89
N THR A 17 22.57 -16.05 -56.15
CA THR A 17 23.08 -14.68 -56.13
C THR A 17 23.06 -14.05 -54.74
N LYS A 18 22.45 -14.72 -53.75
CA LYS A 18 22.38 -14.23 -52.37
C LYS A 18 23.75 -14.31 -51.70
N THR A 19 24.32 -13.15 -51.38
CA THR A 19 25.64 -13.06 -50.72
C THR A 19 25.56 -12.67 -49.25
N GLN A 20 24.43 -12.12 -48.80
CA GLN A 20 24.24 -11.63 -47.42
C GLN A 20 23.32 -12.56 -46.62
N TYR A 21 23.82 -13.01 -45.47
CA TYR A 21 23.10 -13.93 -44.56
C TYR A 21 23.07 -13.44 -43.10
N HIS A 22 23.44 -12.18 -42.85
CA HIS A 22 23.46 -11.61 -41.51
C HIS A 22 22.05 -11.63 -40.88
N ILE A 23 21.96 -12.06 -39.63
CA ILE A 23 20.72 -12.10 -38.86
C ILE A 23 20.67 -10.83 -38.00
N ARG A 24 19.58 -10.07 -38.10
CA ARG A 24 19.34 -8.92 -37.22
C ARG A 24 18.63 -9.39 -35.95
N SER A 25 18.97 -8.81 -34.81
CA SER A 25 18.24 -9.07 -33.57
C SER A 25 16.82 -8.55 -33.68
N SER A 26 15.83 -9.43 -33.50
CA SER A 26 14.40 -9.07 -33.44
C SER A 26 13.98 -8.56 -32.06
N LEU A 27 14.85 -8.72 -31.05
CA LEU A 27 14.62 -8.26 -29.68
C LEU A 27 15.58 -7.12 -29.36
N ARG A 28 15.03 -5.99 -28.91
CA ARG A 28 15.79 -4.82 -28.48
C ARG A 28 15.55 -4.52 -27.02
N TYR A 29 16.54 -3.86 -26.41
CA TYR A 29 16.47 -3.37 -25.04
C TYR A 29 16.52 -1.84 -25.05
N TYR A 30 15.59 -1.20 -24.36
CA TYR A 30 15.60 0.25 -24.13
C TYR A 30 15.20 0.50 -22.68
N GLN A 31 16.06 1.23 -21.95
CA GLN A 31 15.86 1.54 -20.53
C GLN A 31 15.55 0.29 -19.66
N GLY A 32 16.23 -0.83 -19.91
CA GLY A 32 16.05 -2.08 -19.14
C GLY A 32 14.84 -2.91 -19.53
N HIS A 33 13.98 -2.44 -20.42
CA HIS A 33 12.81 -3.18 -20.91
C HIS A 33 13.08 -3.81 -22.28
N ARG A 34 12.66 -5.08 -22.43
CA ARG A 34 12.69 -5.82 -23.70
C ARG A 34 11.47 -5.46 -24.55
N PHE A 35 11.68 -5.13 -25.81
CA PHE A 35 10.60 -4.93 -26.78
C PHE A 35 10.94 -5.58 -28.13
N PRO A 36 9.95 -6.12 -28.85
CA PRO A 36 10.16 -6.66 -30.19
C PRO A 36 10.38 -5.52 -31.20
N ASP A 37 11.28 -5.73 -32.15
CA ASP A 37 11.43 -4.85 -33.30
C ASP A 37 10.17 -4.96 -34.18
N THR A 38 9.62 -3.83 -34.60
CA THR A 38 8.36 -3.79 -35.36
C THR A 38 8.56 -4.21 -36.81
N LEU A 39 9.79 -4.14 -37.31
CA LEU A 39 10.16 -4.49 -38.68
C LEU A 39 10.79 -5.89 -38.72
N ILE A 40 9.97 -6.89 -39.05
CA ILE A 40 10.44 -8.26 -39.25
C ILE A 40 11.08 -8.36 -40.63
N ARG A 41 12.41 -8.55 -40.67
CA ARG A 41 13.15 -8.81 -41.91
C ARG A 41 13.77 -10.19 -41.88
N GLY A 42 13.82 -10.83 -43.04
CA GLY A 42 14.51 -12.10 -43.23
C GLY A 42 16.04 -11.97 -43.14
N PRO A 43 16.76 -13.11 -43.08
CA PRO A 43 18.22 -13.14 -43.06
C PRO A 43 18.82 -12.43 -44.28
N GLY A 44 19.81 -11.56 -44.04
CA GLY A 44 20.39 -10.69 -45.07
C GLY A 44 19.61 -9.40 -45.31
N GLY A 45 18.59 -9.09 -44.50
CA GLY A 45 17.78 -7.88 -44.62
C GLY A 45 16.71 -7.95 -45.71
N THR A 46 16.45 -9.14 -46.27
CA THR A 46 15.41 -9.37 -47.27
C THR A 46 14.03 -9.07 -46.68
N ALA A 47 13.15 -8.43 -47.45
CA ALA A 47 11.76 -8.26 -47.07
C ALA A 47 11.12 -9.63 -46.80
N THR A 48 10.24 -9.69 -45.82
CA THR A 48 9.52 -10.94 -45.50
C THR A 48 8.36 -11.07 -46.48
N ASP A 49 7.93 -12.29 -46.82
CA ASP A 49 6.79 -12.50 -47.75
C ASP A 49 5.50 -11.82 -47.28
N VAL A 50 5.39 -11.57 -45.97
CA VAL A 50 4.28 -10.84 -45.34
C VAL A 50 4.22 -9.37 -45.78
N ASP A 51 5.35 -8.77 -46.16
CA ASP A 51 5.45 -7.38 -46.65
C ASP A 51 5.14 -7.25 -48.15
N SER A 52 4.91 -8.37 -48.84
CA SER A 52 4.58 -8.38 -50.25
C SER A 52 3.09 -8.10 -50.47
N ASN A 53 2.76 -7.33 -51.52
CA ASN A 53 1.38 -6.99 -51.90
C ASN A 53 0.43 -8.20 -52.08
N ALA A 54 0.92 -9.45 -52.14
CA ALA A 54 0.05 -10.63 -52.22
C ALA A 54 -0.53 -11.10 -50.86
N PHE A 55 0.00 -10.60 -49.74
CA PHE A 55 -0.58 -10.79 -48.41
C PHE A 55 -1.22 -9.51 -47.85
N ALA A 56 -1.12 -8.39 -48.57
CA ALA A 56 -2.03 -7.28 -48.38
C ALA A 56 -3.44 -7.82 -48.68
N LEU A 57 -4.30 -7.83 -47.66
CA LEU A 57 -5.71 -8.13 -47.82
C LEU A 57 -6.25 -7.32 -49.01
N PRO A 58 -7.10 -7.89 -49.87
CA PRO A 58 -7.76 -7.13 -50.93
C PRO A 58 -8.83 -6.26 -50.27
N ASP A 59 -8.41 -5.17 -49.66
CA ASP A 59 -9.32 -4.12 -49.21
C ASP A 59 -8.97 -2.85 -49.96
N ASP A 60 -9.94 -2.43 -50.76
CA ASP A 60 -9.99 -1.28 -51.64
C ASP A 60 -9.01 -0.16 -51.31
N SER A 61 -8.16 0.16 -52.29
CA SER A 61 -7.32 1.37 -52.30
C SER A 61 -8.12 2.66 -52.52
N VAL A 62 -9.35 2.74 -52.01
CA VAL A 62 -10.17 3.96 -51.93
C VAL A 62 -11.02 3.97 -50.65
N ASN A 63 -10.54 3.40 -49.55
CA ASN A 63 -11.13 3.67 -48.24
C ASN A 63 -10.97 5.18 -47.96
N TYR A 64 -12.07 5.94 -48.15
CA TYR A 64 -12.17 7.36 -47.85
C TYR A 64 -11.73 7.58 -46.40
N ASP A 65 -10.55 8.16 -46.20
CA ASP A 65 -10.10 8.57 -44.88
C ASP A 65 -10.75 9.92 -44.57
N PRO A 66 -11.81 9.97 -43.74
CA PRO A 66 -12.52 11.22 -43.44
C PRO A 66 -11.60 12.25 -42.77
N SER A 67 -10.45 11.83 -42.23
CA SER A 67 -9.47 12.75 -41.66
C SER A 67 -8.76 13.62 -42.70
N LEU A 68 -8.80 13.25 -43.99
CA LEU A 68 -8.29 14.08 -45.09
C LEU A 68 -9.25 15.23 -45.45
N THR A 69 -10.56 15.04 -45.30
CA THR A 69 -11.58 16.07 -45.60
C THR A 69 -11.88 16.95 -44.39
N TYR A 70 -11.99 16.36 -43.20
CA TYR A 70 -12.40 17.06 -41.99
C TYR A 70 -11.23 17.38 -41.04
N GLY A 71 -10.02 16.97 -41.40
CA GLY A 71 -8.86 17.06 -40.54
C GLY A 71 -8.83 15.95 -39.48
N ARG A 72 -7.62 15.52 -39.10
CA ARG A 72 -7.46 14.55 -38.00
C ARG A 72 -7.78 15.25 -36.68
N VAL A 73 -8.82 14.80 -35.98
CA VAL A 73 -9.16 15.27 -34.64
C VAL A 73 -7.94 15.07 -33.74
N LYS A 74 -7.55 16.10 -32.98
CA LYS A 74 -6.51 15.97 -31.95
C LYS A 74 -6.96 14.87 -31.00
N GLN A 75 -6.29 13.72 -31.06
CA GLN A 75 -6.51 12.68 -30.08
C GLN A 75 -6.21 13.26 -28.70
N PRO A 76 -7.05 13.01 -27.68
CA PRO A 76 -6.70 13.38 -26.32
C PRO A 76 -5.34 12.78 -26.02
N ALA A 77 -4.46 13.57 -25.40
CA ALA A 77 -3.17 13.06 -24.98
C ALA A 77 -3.39 11.81 -24.11
N LEU A 78 -2.67 10.74 -24.41
CA LEU A 78 -2.70 9.55 -23.55
C LEU A 78 -2.36 9.99 -22.12
N PRO A 79 -3.07 9.48 -21.10
CA PRO A 79 -2.78 9.83 -19.73
C PRO A 79 -1.31 9.49 -19.44
N ALA A 80 -0.61 10.41 -18.76
CA ALA A 80 0.75 10.16 -18.34
C ALA A 80 0.76 8.94 -17.40
N VAL A 81 1.53 7.91 -17.76
CA VAL A 81 1.71 6.73 -16.92
C VAL A 81 2.60 7.12 -15.75
N VAL A 82 1.99 7.36 -14.59
CA VAL A 82 2.71 7.60 -13.35
C VAL A 82 3.11 6.25 -12.76
N PRO A 83 4.41 6.00 -12.51
CA PRO A 83 4.85 4.73 -11.93
C PRO A 83 4.34 4.59 -10.49
N HIS A 84 4.16 3.35 -10.04
CA HIS A 84 3.55 3.00 -8.75
C HIS A 84 4.19 3.73 -7.55
N TRP A 85 5.52 3.73 -7.47
CA TRP A 85 6.26 4.38 -6.38
C TRP A 85 6.07 5.90 -6.33
N VAL A 86 5.84 6.56 -7.48
CA VAL A 86 5.49 7.99 -7.51
C VAL A 86 4.04 8.21 -7.10
N HIS A 87 3.14 7.32 -7.54
CA HIS A 87 1.71 7.45 -7.23
C HIS A 87 1.41 7.35 -5.73
N TYR A 88 2.15 6.48 -5.03
CA TYR A 88 2.00 6.21 -3.60
C TYR A 88 3.10 6.85 -2.72
N ASP A 89 3.88 7.79 -3.24
CA ASP A 89 4.92 8.48 -2.46
C ASP A 89 4.33 9.07 -1.17
N LYS A 90 4.98 8.78 -0.04
CA LYS A 90 4.61 9.21 1.33
C LYS A 90 3.22 8.79 1.80
N ARG A 91 2.52 7.89 1.09
CA ARG A 91 1.25 7.34 1.56
C ARG A 91 1.54 6.09 2.39
N CYS A 92 1.10 6.11 3.64
CA CYS A 92 1.22 4.99 4.56
C CYS A 92 -0.09 4.71 5.28
N LEU A 93 -0.33 3.44 5.55
CA LEU A 93 -1.45 2.93 6.32
C LEU A 93 -0.99 2.73 7.76
N ASN A 94 -1.78 3.15 8.74
CA ASN A 94 -1.41 3.07 10.14
C ASN A 94 -2.49 2.33 10.93
N PHE A 95 -2.09 1.21 11.56
CA PHE A 95 -2.94 0.41 12.43
C PHE A 95 -2.39 0.46 13.84
N THR A 96 -3.25 0.79 14.80
CA THR A 96 -2.96 0.58 16.21
C THR A 96 -3.22 -0.89 16.55
N ALA A 97 -2.29 -1.49 17.26
CA ALA A 97 -2.34 -2.88 17.68
C ALA A 97 -1.79 -3.01 19.09
N PHE A 98 -2.03 -4.14 19.75
CA PHE A 98 -1.33 -4.49 20.98
C PHE A 98 -0.86 -5.94 20.94
N PHE A 99 0.08 -6.25 21.82
CA PHE A 99 0.42 -7.63 22.13
C PHE A 99 0.60 -7.79 23.64
N LYS A 100 0.31 -8.99 24.14
CA LYS A 100 0.49 -9.34 25.55
C LYS A 100 1.89 -9.90 25.73
N GLN A 101 2.69 -9.28 26.59
CA GLN A 101 4.00 -9.76 26.96
C GLN A 101 3.89 -10.47 28.32
N PRO A 102 4.21 -11.78 28.42
CA PRO A 102 4.20 -12.46 29.70
C PRO A 102 5.28 -11.90 30.62
N VAL A 103 4.96 -11.74 31.90
CA VAL A 103 5.89 -11.36 32.96
C VAL A 103 5.96 -12.50 33.95
N TYR A 104 7.18 -12.94 34.22
CA TYR A 104 7.47 -13.95 35.22
C TYR A 104 7.97 -13.26 36.49
N ASP A 105 7.77 -13.91 37.63
CA ASP A 105 8.30 -13.48 38.94
C ASP A 105 7.78 -12.14 39.50
N ASN A 106 6.60 -11.69 39.07
CA ASN A 106 5.88 -10.58 39.70
C ASN A 106 4.52 -11.06 40.25
N PRO A 107 4.26 -10.96 41.57
CA PRO A 107 2.98 -11.39 42.15
C PRO A 107 1.79 -10.53 41.68
N ASP A 108 2.09 -9.31 41.23
CA ASP A 108 1.09 -8.30 40.90
C ASP A 108 0.64 -8.31 39.43
N GLU A 109 1.42 -8.92 38.53
CA GLU A 109 1.22 -8.80 37.08
C GLU A 109 1.74 -10.07 36.38
N SER A 110 0.83 -10.80 35.70
CA SER A 110 1.17 -12.00 34.93
C SER A 110 1.50 -11.69 33.46
N PHE A 111 0.93 -10.62 32.91
CA PHE A 111 1.24 -10.12 31.58
C PHE A 111 1.09 -8.60 31.54
N ARG A 112 1.85 -7.95 30.66
CA ARG A 112 1.72 -6.52 30.33
C ARG A 112 1.19 -6.35 28.92
N VAL A 113 0.36 -5.35 28.70
CA VAL A 113 -0.15 -5.01 27.37
C VAL A 113 0.74 -3.93 26.79
N ARG A 114 1.36 -4.20 25.65
CA ARG A 114 2.16 -3.21 24.91
C ARG A 114 1.45 -2.81 23.65
N VAL A 115 1.02 -1.54 23.62
CA VAL A 115 0.39 -0.92 22.44
C VAL A 115 1.47 -0.56 21.44
N VAL A 116 1.25 -0.84 20.18
CA VAL A 116 2.17 -0.56 19.06
C VAL A 116 1.38 -0.02 17.87
N ASN A 117 2.09 0.67 16.98
CA ASN A 117 1.58 1.11 15.69
C ASN A 117 2.29 0.32 14.59
N ILE A 118 1.49 -0.35 13.77
CA ILE A 118 1.90 -1.07 12.58
C ILE A 118 1.70 -0.13 11.40
N VAL A 119 2.80 0.29 10.78
CA VAL A 119 2.78 1.21 9.64
C VAL A 119 3.17 0.46 8.37
N TYR A 120 2.30 0.49 7.37
CA TYR A 120 2.52 -0.12 6.06
C TYR A 120 2.73 0.97 5.00
N PHE A 121 3.78 0.87 4.21
CA PHE A 121 4.14 1.82 3.17
C PHE A 121 3.63 1.33 1.81
N LEU A 122 2.74 2.11 1.17
CA LEU A 122 2.10 1.74 -0.09
C LEU A 122 3.05 1.82 -1.30
N GLU A 123 4.13 2.58 -1.17
CA GLU A 123 5.15 2.78 -2.21
C GLU A 123 5.87 1.47 -2.57
N ASP A 124 6.29 0.70 -1.56
CA ASP A 124 7.21 -0.42 -1.70
C ASP A 124 6.73 -1.71 -1.02
N ASP A 125 5.50 -1.74 -0.51
CA ASP A 125 4.91 -2.86 0.23
C ASP A 125 5.77 -3.31 1.43
N THR A 126 6.29 -2.33 2.17
CA THR A 126 7.08 -2.58 3.38
C THR A 126 6.29 -2.27 4.64
N LEU A 127 6.66 -2.91 5.74
CA LEU A 127 6.01 -2.75 7.03
C LEU A 127 7.04 -2.40 8.11
N THR A 128 6.63 -1.57 9.07
CA THR A 128 7.41 -1.26 10.27
C THR A 128 6.50 -1.31 11.49
N VAL A 129 7.03 -1.74 12.63
CA VAL A 129 6.30 -1.75 13.90
C VAL A 129 6.99 -0.81 14.87
N MET A 130 6.24 0.15 15.38
CA MET A 130 6.75 1.18 16.30
C MET A 130 5.89 1.26 17.54
N GLU A 131 6.52 1.16 18.70
CA GLU A 131 5.88 1.39 19.99
C GLU A 131 5.93 2.87 20.34
N PRO A 132 4.78 3.52 20.61
CA PRO A 132 4.75 4.88 21.11
C PRO A 132 5.47 4.99 22.45
N ARG A 133 6.17 6.11 22.66
CA ARG A 133 6.89 6.37 23.90
C ARG A 133 5.90 6.75 25.02
N VAL A 134 5.92 6.00 26.11
CA VAL A 134 5.10 6.23 27.30
C VAL A 134 6.01 6.66 28.44
N LYS A 135 5.70 7.79 29.08
CA LYS A 135 6.45 8.31 30.24
C LYS A 135 6.39 7.31 31.39
N ASN A 136 7.49 7.19 32.14
CA ASN A 136 7.59 6.31 33.31
C ASN A 136 7.33 4.81 33.03
N SER A 137 7.44 4.36 31.77
CA SER A 137 7.25 2.95 31.42
C SER A 137 8.40 2.05 31.89
N GLY A 138 9.61 2.58 32.01
CA GLY A 138 10.82 1.81 32.34
C GLY A 138 11.24 0.79 31.27
N LEU A 139 10.58 0.76 30.12
CA LEU A 139 10.82 -0.18 29.03
C LEU A 139 11.55 0.48 27.86
N TRP A 140 12.30 -0.34 27.10
CA TRP A 140 12.84 0.10 25.82
C TRP A 140 11.71 0.22 24.80
N GLN A 141 11.46 1.45 24.36
CA GLN A 141 10.37 1.84 23.48
C GLN A 141 10.88 2.48 22.19
N GLY A 142 10.04 2.51 21.17
CA GLY A 142 10.33 3.07 19.86
C GLY A 142 10.21 2.01 18.77
N ARG A 143 11.11 2.03 17.80
CA ARG A 143 11.02 1.12 16.65
C ARG A 143 11.36 -0.31 17.06
N MET A 144 10.34 -1.16 17.08
CA MET A 144 10.44 -2.57 17.44
C MET A 144 10.87 -3.43 16.25
N VAL A 145 10.32 -3.12 15.08
CA VAL A 145 10.67 -3.77 13.81
C VAL A 145 11.08 -2.70 12.81
N LYS A 146 12.21 -2.90 12.13
CA LYS A 146 12.70 -1.99 11.08
C LYS A 146 11.82 -2.11 9.83
N ARG A 147 11.62 -1.01 9.11
CA ARG A 147 10.98 -0.99 7.77
C ARG A 147 11.63 -2.04 6.86
N GLY A 148 10.83 -2.93 6.33
CA GLY A 148 11.24 -3.94 5.37
C GLY A 148 10.06 -4.79 4.89
N LYS A 149 10.29 -5.67 3.92
CA LYS A 149 9.31 -6.67 3.49
C LYS A 149 9.32 -7.81 4.51
N ILE A 150 8.22 -7.96 5.23
CA ILE A 150 8.11 -8.95 6.30
C ILE A 150 7.43 -10.19 5.75
N PRO A 151 8.06 -11.38 5.84
CA PRO A 151 7.43 -12.62 5.44
C PRO A 151 6.28 -12.97 6.40
N LYS A 152 5.16 -13.38 5.84
CA LYS A 152 3.98 -13.90 6.54
C LYS A 152 4.18 -15.37 6.92
N ASN A 153 4.72 -16.15 6.00
CA ASN A 153 4.94 -17.58 6.10
C ASN A 153 6.35 -17.96 5.64
N ASP A 154 6.81 -19.15 6.01
CA ASP A 154 8.09 -19.73 5.55
C ASP A 154 8.14 -19.99 4.03
N LEU A 155 6.98 -19.91 3.36
CA LEU A 155 6.81 -20.05 1.92
C LEU A 155 7.26 -18.80 1.13
N GLY A 156 7.68 -17.72 1.81
CA GLY A 156 8.16 -16.49 1.16
C GLY A 156 7.05 -15.53 0.73
N GLU A 157 5.82 -15.74 1.20
CA GLU A 157 4.73 -14.76 1.05
C GLU A 157 4.98 -13.57 1.97
N TYR A 158 4.74 -12.35 1.47
CA TYR A 158 4.89 -11.12 2.25
C TYR A 158 3.53 -10.59 2.69
N TRP A 159 3.52 -9.86 3.81
CA TRP A 159 2.34 -9.11 4.22
C TRP A 159 1.96 -8.07 3.18
N HIS A 160 0.68 -8.08 2.80
CA HIS A 160 0.10 -7.10 1.89
C HIS A 160 -0.99 -6.31 2.61
N TRP A 161 -1.30 -5.10 2.14
CA TRP A 161 -2.34 -4.26 2.78
C TRP A 161 -3.72 -4.93 2.82
N LYS A 162 -4.00 -5.81 1.85
CA LYS A 162 -5.25 -6.63 1.79
C LYS A 162 -5.36 -7.64 2.92
N ASP A 163 -4.24 -8.03 3.52
CA ASP A 163 -4.24 -8.95 4.66
C ASP A 163 -4.47 -8.23 5.99
N LEU A 164 -4.42 -6.90 6.01
CA LEU A 164 -4.54 -6.07 7.21
C LEU A 164 -5.99 -5.61 7.37
N ASP A 165 -6.55 -5.83 8.55
CA ASP A 165 -7.87 -5.35 8.96
C ASP A 165 -7.83 -5.06 10.47
N VAL A 166 -8.87 -4.42 11.00
CA VAL A 166 -9.11 -4.25 12.43
C VAL A 166 -9.62 -5.57 13.04
N GLY A 167 -9.23 -5.90 14.26
CA GLY A 167 -9.60 -7.15 14.95
C GLY A 167 -8.83 -8.39 14.48
N LYS A 168 -7.74 -8.21 13.73
CA LYS A 168 -6.98 -9.31 13.12
C LYS A 168 -5.63 -9.52 13.80
N ASP A 169 -5.28 -10.79 13.96
CA ASP A 169 -3.98 -11.20 14.51
C ASP A 169 -2.91 -11.25 13.43
N ILE A 170 -1.88 -10.43 13.60
CA ILE A 170 -0.74 -10.31 12.69
C ILE A 170 0.50 -10.91 13.38
N CYS A 171 1.04 -11.97 12.80
CA CYS A 171 2.27 -12.61 13.29
C CYS A 171 3.50 -12.02 12.60
N ILE A 172 4.41 -11.43 13.38
CA ILE A 172 5.67 -10.86 12.89
C ILE A 172 6.81 -11.34 13.79
N TYR A 173 7.79 -12.04 13.22
CA TYR A 173 8.97 -12.56 13.93
C TYR A 173 8.65 -13.29 15.24
N GLY A 174 7.61 -14.13 15.24
CA GLY A 174 7.20 -14.93 16.39
C GLY A 174 6.39 -14.16 17.45
N LYS A 175 6.03 -12.89 17.21
CA LYS A 175 5.11 -12.12 18.06
C LYS A 175 3.78 -11.92 17.34
N VAL A 176 2.69 -12.12 18.08
CA VAL A 176 1.32 -11.92 17.59
C VAL A 176 0.83 -10.55 18.05
N PHE A 177 0.50 -9.70 17.09
CA PHE A 177 -0.05 -8.37 17.30
C PHE A 177 -1.53 -8.37 16.91
N HIS A 178 -2.39 -7.99 17.83
CA HIS A 178 -3.82 -7.87 17.59
C HIS A 178 -4.17 -6.43 17.23
N THR A 179 -4.68 -6.20 16.02
CA THR A 179 -5.08 -4.85 15.56
C THR A 179 -6.40 -4.42 16.18
N VAL A 180 -6.51 -3.16 16.60
CA VAL A 180 -7.65 -2.66 17.38
C VAL A 180 -8.36 -1.49 16.71
N SER A 181 -7.59 -0.57 16.15
CA SER A 181 -8.13 0.56 15.39
C SER A 181 -7.16 0.99 14.30
N CYS A 182 -7.62 1.80 13.36
CA CYS A 182 -6.81 2.34 12.28
C CYS A 182 -6.96 3.87 12.18
N ASP A 183 -5.97 4.54 11.57
CA ASP A 183 -6.04 5.99 11.34
C ASP A 183 -7.11 6.33 10.28
N LEU A 184 -7.67 7.54 10.33
CA LEU A 184 -8.74 8.00 9.45
C LEU A 184 -8.36 7.88 7.97
N PHE A 185 -7.12 8.27 7.62
CA PHE A 185 -6.61 8.11 6.26
C PHE A 185 -6.61 6.65 5.82
N THR A 186 -6.22 5.75 6.71
CA THR A 186 -6.19 4.31 6.47
C THR A 186 -7.58 3.78 6.16
N LYS A 187 -8.57 4.24 6.93
CA LYS A 187 -9.97 3.87 6.78
C LYS A 187 -10.51 4.29 5.41
N GLU A 188 -10.40 5.58 5.09
CA GLU A 188 -10.86 6.13 3.81
C GLU A 188 -10.16 5.47 2.62
N TRP A 189 -8.86 5.19 2.76
CA TRP A 189 -8.10 4.55 1.70
C TRP A 189 -8.56 3.10 1.47
N LEU A 190 -8.74 2.31 2.52
CA LEU A 190 -9.21 0.92 2.41
C LEU A 190 -10.62 0.84 1.85
N GLU A 191 -11.52 1.71 2.31
CA GLU A 191 -12.88 1.84 1.77
C GLU A 191 -12.84 2.20 0.27
N SER A 192 -11.94 3.10 -0.15
CA SER A 192 -11.76 3.46 -1.58
C SER A 192 -11.28 2.30 -2.45
N GLN A 193 -10.56 1.33 -1.86
CA GLN A 193 -10.10 0.12 -2.54
C GLN A 193 -11.13 -1.02 -2.47
N GLY A 194 -12.30 -0.79 -1.84
CA GLY A 194 -13.37 -1.76 -1.70
C GLY A 194 -13.17 -2.76 -0.57
N VAL A 195 -12.34 -2.44 0.43
CA VAL A 195 -12.19 -3.23 1.66
C VAL A 195 -13.12 -2.66 2.73
N GLU A 196 -14.08 -3.46 3.18
CA GLU A 196 -14.94 -3.11 4.32
C GLU A 196 -14.21 -3.44 5.62
N LEU A 197 -13.97 -2.42 6.44
CA LEU A 197 -13.25 -2.55 7.70
C LEU A 197 -14.14 -3.12 8.80
N SER A 198 -13.54 -3.98 9.62
CA SER A 198 -14.19 -4.47 10.84
C SER A 198 -14.38 -3.35 11.88
N LYS A 199 -15.29 -3.56 12.83
CA LYS A 199 -15.56 -2.59 13.90
C LYS A 199 -14.33 -2.43 14.79
N GLU A 200 -14.09 -1.19 15.21
CA GLU A 200 -13.04 -0.87 16.19
C GLU A 200 -13.30 -1.62 17.50
N GLU A 201 -12.23 -2.18 18.05
CA GLU A 201 -12.23 -2.86 19.34
C GLU A 201 -11.67 -1.94 20.43
N ASP A 202 -11.90 -2.30 21.69
CA ASP A 202 -11.30 -1.59 22.81
C ASP A 202 -9.97 -2.25 23.21
N LEU A 203 -8.99 -1.42 23.58
CA LEU A 203 -7.73 -1.92 24.15
C LEU A 203 -8.02 -2.67 25.46
N PRO A 204 -7.40 -3.84 25.69
CA PRO A 204 -7.56 -4.55 26.94
C PRO A 204 -6.95 -3.75 28.09
N ILE A 205 -7.63 -3.78 29.23
CA ILE A 205 -7.17 -3.13 30.46
C ILE A 205 -5.97 -3.90 30.99
N ASP A 206 -4.86 -3.19 31.21
CA ASP A 206 -3.66 -3.71 31.85
C ASP A 206 -3.70 -3.41 33.35
N ALA A 207 -3.51 -4.43 34.19
CA ALA A 207 -3.45 -4.31 35.64
C ALA A 207 -2.35 -3.33 36.10
N TYR A 208 -1.23 -3.26 35.35
CA TYR A 208 -0.18 -2.29 35.62
C TYR A 208 -0.62 -0.86 35.31
N ALA A 209 -1.25 -0.66 34.13
CA ALA A 209 -1.72 0.66 33.72
C ALA A 209 -2.80 1.21 34.66
N GLU A 210 -3.68 0.35 35.17
CA GLU A 210 -4.70 0.73 36.15
C GLU A 210 -4.08 1.17 37.48
N LYS A 211 -3.10 0.42 38.01
CA LYS A 211 -2.36 0.77 39.23
C LYS A 211 -1.63 2.11 39.10
N GLU A 212 -0.94 2.33 37.98
CA GLU A 212 -0.22 3.59 37.74
C GLU A 212 -1.18 4.78 37.56
N ARG A 213 -2.31 4.58 36.87
CA ARG A 213 -3.35 5.61 36.73
C ARG A 213 -3.88 6.06 38.09
N TRP A 214 -4.11 5.13 39.01
CA TRP A 214 -4.57 5.46 40.35
C TRP A 214 -3.54 6.28 41.14
N LYS A 215 -2.25 5.97 41.00
CA LYS A 215 -1.16 6.75 41.62
C LYS A 215 -1.03 8.16 41.03
N ALA A 216 -1.23 8.29 39.72
CA ALA A 216 -1.15 9.56 39.01
C ALA A 216 -2.37 10.47 39.23
N THR A 217 -3.51 9.90 39.64
CA THR A 217 -4.71 10.68 39.93
C THR A 217 -4.51 11.38 41.27
N HIS A 218 -4.08 12.64 41.23
CA HIS A 218 -4.02 13.45 42.44
C HIS A 218 -5.42 13.57 43.03
N PRO A 219 -5.60 13.32 44.34
CA PRO A 219 -6.88 13.59 44.97
C PRO A 219 -7.24 15.06 44.72
N PRO A 220 -8.53 15.37 44.47
CA PRO A 220 -8.94 16.75 44.27
C PRO A 220 -8.43 17.56 45.44
N ARG A 221 -7.68 18.65 45.15
CA ARG A 221 -7.22 19.54 46.21
C ARG A 221 -8.47 20.00 46.95
N ARG A 222 -8.51 19.73 48.25
CA ARG A 222 -9.60 20.15 49.13
C ARG A 222 -9.69 21.68 49.05
N THR A 223 -10.58 22.18 48.22
CA THR A 223 -10.91 23.59 48.19
C THR A 223 -11.57 23.87 49.53
N LYS A 224 -10.95 24.69 50.36
CA LYS A 224 -11.72 25.35 51.42
C LYS A 224 -12.77 26.14 50.64
N GLY A 225 -14.06 25.87 50.88
CA GLY A 225 -15.12 26.74 50.35
C GLY A 225 -14.73 28.16 50.71
N HIS A 226 -14.53 29.00 49.70
CA HIS A 226 -14.30 30.41 49.93
C HIS A 226 -15.64 30.95 50.40
N ASP A 227 -15.83 30.97 51.72
CA ASP A 227 -17.00 31.56 52.35
C ASP A 227 -16.85 33.07 52.13
N ASP A 228 -17.33 33.54 50.98
CA ASP A 228 -17.17 34.91 50.53
C ASP A 228 -18.14 35.79 51.33
N PRO A 229 -17.65 36.57 52.31
CA PRO A 229 -18.52 37.30 53.22
C PRO A 229 -19.39 38.31 52.48
N LEU A 230 -18.89 38.86 51.36
CA LEU A 230 -19.67 39.77 50.52
C LEU A 230 -20.80 39.03 49.80
N ARG A 231 -20.53 37.85 49.24
CA ARG A 231 -21.56 37.04 48.58
C ARG A 231 -22.64 36.63 49.58
N ARG A 232 -22.24 36.18 50.77
CA ARG A 232 -23.16 35.82 51.85
C ARG A 232 -24.00 37.02 52.29
N PHE A 233 -23.39 38.20 52.42
CA PHE A 233 -24.12 39.43 52.72
C PHE A 233 -25.15 39.75 51.64
N LEU A 234 -24.76 39.80 50.36
CA LEU A 234 -25.67 40.10 49.25
C LEU A 234 -26.82 39.10 49.11
N GLU A 235 -26.57 37.82 49.41
CA GLU A 235 -27.58 36.76 49.29
C GLU A 235 -28.63 36.79 50.42
N TYR A 236 -28.22 37.25 51.61
CA TYR A 236 -29.07 37.35 52.79
C TYR A 236 -29.43 38.80 53.18
N ASP A 237 -29.08 39.78 52.36
CA ASP A 237 -29.39 41.18 52.62
C ASP A 237 -30.92 41.37 52.69
N GLY A 238 -31.38 41.95 53.80
CA GLY A 238 -32.81 42.13 54.09
C GLY A 238 -33.61 40.89 54.51
N LYS A 239 -32.99 39.71 54.63
CA LYS A 239 -33.67 38.48 55.11
C LYS A 239 -33.41 38.27 56.61
N VAL A 240 -34.42 38.50 57.44
CA VAL A 240 -34.37 38.22 58.88
C VAL A 240 -35.32 37.07 59.17
N LEU A 241 -34.82 36.04 59.86
CA LEU A 241 -35.67 34.97 60.39
C LEU A 241 -36.43 35.54 61.59
N ALA A 242 -37.75 35.62 61.48
CA ALA A 242 -38.62 35.89 62.61
C ALA A 242 -38.88 34.57 63.35
N GLU A 243 -38.81 34.60 64.68
CA GLU A 243 -39.17 33.48 65.56
C GLU A 243 -40.67 33.17 65.53
#